data_AF-A0A317Y122-F1
#
_entry.id   AF-A0A317Y122-F1
#
_cell.length_a   1.000
_cell.length_b   1.000
_cell.length_c   1.000
_cell.angle_alpha   90.00
_cell.angle_beta   90.00
_cell.angle_gamma   90.00
#
_symmetry.space_group_name_H-M   'P 1'
#
loop_
_entity.id
_entity.type
_entity.pdbx_description
1 polymer ?
#
loop_
_entity_poly.entity_id
_entity_poly.type
_entity_poly.pdbx_seq_one_letter_code
_entity_poly.pdbx_strand_id
1 'polypeptide(L)'
;MSTSAKKEAILKQFRSITNATPQDAHRILKAHSYRLEPATNAFFSDTQAQLNAAAAAAASSSSSSSSRALDKKAEKELKDRLNALFDDFADEDDRDKITIDGALQMCEALQVSPEDVVFLPLSFYLKSPSIGTFTREDYVNGWKILDQSDDLEKQQRTLQRLRQELYDNKPIRLERAAEEKSNPNAKRLYERVYEYTYGFARREGQKSLALENAIAFWDLVLPASPTFQRDGSTGTFTRKQLEMWKKFLVDETGNRAVSKDTWTQFLDFTKEINHDFSNHDFDAAWPSVIDDFVVWAKENGPTFVLPDSADGMDTS
;
A
#
# COMPACT_ATOMS: atom_id res chain seq x y z
N MET A 1 -65.61 5.84 19.98
CA MET A 1 -64.24 5.28 19.77
C MET A 1 -63.94 4.24 20.86
N SER A 2 -63.59 3.02 20.47
CA SER A 2 -63.23 1.93 21.40
C SER A 2 -62.03 2.32 22.27
N THR A 3 -62.00 1.86 23.52
CA THR A 3 -60.89 2.04 24.48
C THR A 3 -59.55 1.56 23.90
N SER A 4 -59.58 0.61 22.97
CA SER A 4 -58.40 0.12 22.25
C SER A 4 -57.80 1.16 21.29
N ALA A 5 -58.66 1.82 20.49
CA ALA A 5 -58.23 2.83 19.52
C ALA A 5 -57.61 4.06 20.19
N LYS A 6 -58.10 4.44 21.37
CA LYS A 6 -57.52 5.53 22.17
C LYS A 6 -56.11 5.18 22.68
N LYS A 7 -55.88 3.94 23.13
CA LYS A 7 -54.56 3.49 23.60
C LYS A 7 -53.52 3.45 22.48
N GLU A 8 -53.93 3.05 21.28
CA GLU A 8 -53.04 3.02 20.11
C GLU A 8 -52.64 4.43 19.65
N ALA A 9 -53.58 5.38 19.67
CA ALA A 9 -53.29 6.79 19.37
C ALA A 9 -52.28 7.39 20.35
N ILE A 10 -52.46 7.14 21.65
CA ILE A 10 -51.54 7.60 22.71
C ILE A 10 -50.15 6.98 22.53
N LEU A 11 -50.08 5.71 22.13
CA LEU A 11 -48.80 5.03 21.90
C LEU A 11 -48.04 5.63 20.71
N LYS A 12 -48.73 5.95 19.62
CA LYS A 12 -48.13 6.63 18.46
C LYS A 12 -47.61 8.02 18.85
N GLN A 13 -48.41 8.79 19.58
CA GLN A 13 -48.04 10.11 20.05
C GLN A 13 -46.83 10.07 21.00
N PHE A 14 -46.83 9.15 21.96
CA PHE A 14 -45.72 8.97 22.91
C PHE A 14 -44.40 8.64 22.21
N ARG A 15 -44.42 7.71 21.25
CA ARG A 15 -43.23 7.32 20.48
C ARG A 15 -42.72 8.44 19.58
N SER A 16 -43.62 9.27 19.05
CA SER A 16 -43.24 10.44 18.27
C SER A 16 -42.49 11.49 19.09
N ILE A 17 -42.73 11.58 20.40
CA ILE A 17 -42.09 12.56 21.29
C ILE A 17 -40.76 12.03 21.84
N THR A 18 -40.72 10.74 22.16
CA THR A 18 -39.60 10.14 22.92
C THR A 18 -38.63 9.32 22.08
N ASN A 19 -38.99 8.99 20.82
CA ASN A 19 -38.32 7.98 20.00
C ASN A 19 -38.18 6.60 20.70
N ALA A 20 -39.01 6.33 21.72
CA ALA A 20 -38.97 5.07 22.45
C ALA A 20 -39.24 3.87 21.53
N THR A 21 -38.57 2.76 21.82
CA THR A 21 -38.84 1.48 21.16
C THR A 21 -40.31 1.06 21.39
N PRO A 22 -40.93 0.27 20.50
CA PRO A 22 -42.29 -0.21 20.71
C PRO A 22 -42.49 -0.90 22.06
N GLN A 23 -41.48 -1.64 22.51
CA GLN A 23 -41.51 -2.37 23.78
C GLN A 23 -41.46 -1.43 24.99
N ASP A 24 -40.54 -0.46 24.99
CA ASP A 24 -40.43 0.52 26.08
C ASP A 24 -41.65 1.45 26.14
N ALA A 25 -42.17 1.87 24.99
CA ALA A 25 -43.39 2.67 24.91
C ALA A 25 -44.59 1.95 25.53
N HIS A 26 -44.77 0.66 25.23
CA HIS A 26 -45.83 -0.14 25.84
C HIS A 26 -45.64 -0.31 27.35
N ARG A 27 -44.41 -0.59 27.80
CA ARG A 27 -44.08 -0.78 29.22
C ARG A 27 -44.38 0.49 30.04
N ILE A 28 -43.86 1.63 29.58
CA ILE A 28 -43.96 2.92 30.29
C ILE A 28 -45.41 3.43 30.28
N LEU A 29 -46.10 3.40 29.13
CA LEU A 29 -47.51 3.82 29.07
C LEU A 29 -48.41 2.93 29.93
N LYS A 30 -48.15 1.62 29.99
CA LYS A 30 -48.93 0.71 30.84
C LYS A 30 -48.73 1.01 32.33
N ALA A 31 -47.50 1.32 32.76
CA ALA A 31 -47.20 1.69 34.15
C ALA A 31 -47.88 3.01 34.57
N HIS A 32 -48.06 3.94 33.63
CA HIS A 32 -48.67 5.25 33.89
C HIS A 32 -50.13 5.36 33.42
N SER A 33 -50.86 4.24 33.36
CA SER A 33 -52.29 4.20 33.02
C SER A 33 -52.63 4.91 31.69
N TYR A 34 -51.71 4.86 30.72
CA TYR A 34 -51.82 5.52 29.41
C TYR A 34 -52.01 7.05 29.49
N ARG A 35 -51.50 7.69 30.54
CA ARG A 35 -51.43 9.16 30.62
C ARG A 35 -50.12 9.62 29.98
N LEU A 36 -50.22 10.52 29.00
CA LEU A 36 -49.09 10.91 28.16
C LEU A 36 -48.01 11.67 28.95
N GLU A 37 -48.37 12.74 29.66
CA GLU A 37 -47.38 13.60 30.35
C GLU A 37 -46.61 12.87 31.48
N PRO A 38 -47.24 12.06 32.35
CA PRO A 38 -46.48 11.32 33.36
C PRO A 38 -45.57 10.27 32.72
N ALA A 39 -46.01 9.63 31.63
CA ALA A 39 -45.21 8.66 30.91
C ALA A 39 -44.00 9.30 30.22
N THR A 40 -44.15 10.51 29.64
CA THR A 40 -43.03 11.20 28.98
C THR A 40 -41.98 11.60 30.00
N ASN A 41 -42.39 12.11 31.16
CA ASN A 41 -41.46 12.42 32.25
C ASN A 41 -40.75 11.14 32.75
N ALA A 42 -41.48 10.04 32.89
CA ALA A 42 -40.91 8.76 33.30
C ALA A 42 -39.86 8.23 32.30
N PHE A 43 -40.08 8.41 30.99
CA PHE A 43 -39.10 8.06 29.97
C PHE A 43 -37.79 8.84 30.12
N PHE A 44 -37.85 10.15 30.33
CA PHE A 44 -36.65 10.98 30.51
C PHE A 44 -35.93 10.74 31.85
N SER A 45 -36.58 10.05 32.80
CA SER A 45 -35.93 9.53 34.01
C SER A 45 -35.44 8.08 33.88
N ASP A 46 -35.80 7.34 32.82
CA ASP A 46 -35.40 5.95 32.58
C ASP A 46 -34.19 5.91 31.64
N THR A 47 -32.99 5.80 32.20
CA THR A 47 -31.72 5.76 31.46
C THR A 47 -31.67 4.60 30.46
N GLN A 48 -32.25 3.44 30.79
CA GLN A 48 -32.22 2.28 29.90
C GLN A 48 -33.12 2.48 28.68
N ALA A 49 -34.30 3.08 28.87
CA ALA A 49 -35.20 3.40 27.76
C ALA A 49 -34.59 4.43 26.79
N GLN A 50 -33.81 5.39 27.31
CA GLN A 50 -33.09 6.37 26.50
C GLN A 50 -31.96 5.74 25.69
N LEU A 51 -31.19 4.82 26.28
CA LEU A 51 -30.15 4.07 25.56
C LEU A 51 -30.75 3.22 24.43
N ASN A 52 -31.87 2.56 24.69
CA ASN A 52 -32.56 1.76 23.68
C ASN A 52 -33.09 2.63 22.51
N ALA A 53 -33.62 3.82 22.81
CA ALA A 53 -34.08 4.78 21.80
C ALA A 53 -32.94 5.31 20.93
N ALA A 54 -31.79 5.64 21.55
CA ALA A 54 -30.59 6.09 20.84
C ALA A 54 -30.02 4.99 19.92
N ALA A 55 -29.97 3.74 20.39
CA ALA A 55 -29.54 2.60 19.58
C ALA A 55 -30.49 2.33 18.40
N ALA A 56 -31.81 2.46 18.59
CA ALA A 56 -32.79 2.33 17.52
C ALA A 56 -32.68 3.47 16.47
N ALA A 57 -32.36 4.69 16.90
CA ALA A 57 -32.10 5.83 16.02
C ALA A 57 -30.78 5.68 15.23
N ALA A 58 -29.75 5.08 15.82
CA ALA A 58 -28.50 4.74 15.14
C ALA A 58 -28.68 3.59 14.14
N ALA A 59 -29.58 2.65 14.41
CA ALA A 59 -29.95 1.59 13.46
C ALA A 59 -30.74 2.15 12.27
N SER A 60 -31.62 3.14 12.47
CA SER A 60 -32.37 3.78 11.38
C SER A 60 -31.56 4.80 10.58
N SER A 61 -30.41 5.29 11.07
CA SER A 61 -29.45 6.06 10.26
C SER A 61 -28.54 5.18 9.39
N SER A 62 -28.54 3.86 9.59
CA SER A 62 -27.80 2.88 8.78
C SER A 62 -28.60 2.24 7.64
N SER A 63 -29.83 2.73 7.36
CA SER A 63 -30.77 2.15 6.39
C SER A 63 -31.02 2.99 5.13
N SER A 64 -29.99 3.62 4.55
CA SER A 64 -30.07 4.15 3.17
C SER A 64 -29.81 3.05 2.14
N SER A 65 -30.82 2.21 1.87
CA SER A 65 -30.79 1.22 0.78
C SER A 65 -30.44 1.85 -0.59
N SER A 66 -30.82 3.10 -0.81
CA SER A 66 -30.48 3.89 -2.01
C SER A 66 -28.99 4.24 -2.09
N SER A 67 -28.30 4.54 -0.98
CA SER A 67 -26.87 4.84 -1.04
C SER A 67 -26.06 3.58 -1.34
N ARG A 68 -26.38 2.45 -0.70
CA ARG A 68 -25.74 1.16 -0.99
C ARG A 68 -25.96 0.68 -2.43
N ALA A 69 -27.10 1.01 -3.04
CA ALA A 69 -27.36 0.68 -4.44
C ALA A 69 -26.55 1.56 -5.40
N LEU A 70 -26.40 2.86 -5.09
CA LEU A 70 -25.55 3.78 -5.84
C LEU A 70 -24.07 3.42 -5.71
N ASP A 71 -23.61 3.05 -4.51
CA ASP A 71 -22.23 2.61 -4.26
C ASP A 71 -21.89 1.34 -5.04
N LYS A 72 -22.79 0.35 -5.06
CA LYS A 72 -22.62 -0.88 -5.86
C LYS A 72 -22.60 -0.61 -7.36
N LYS A 73 -23.39 0.34 -7.84
CA LYS A 73 -23.41 0.74 -9.24
C LYS A 73 -22.08 1.41 -9.62
N ALA A 74 -21.62 2.37 -8.82
CA ALA A 74 -20.36 3.06 -9.04
C ALA A 74 -19.15 2.10 -8.99
N GLU A 75 -19.14 1.16 -8.04
CA GLU A 75 -18.09 0.14 -7.94
C GLU A 75 -18.07 -0.78 -9.18
N LYS A 76 -19.25 -1.17 -9.67
CA LYS A 76 -19.37 -1.95 -10.90
C LYS A 76 -18.83 -1.17 -12.10
N GLU A 77 -19.25 0.08 -12.27
CA GLU A 77 -18.78 0.92 -13.39
C GLU A 77 -17.26 1.18 -13.33
N LEU A 78 -16.70 1.38 -12.14
CA LEU A 78 -15.25 1.48 -11.92
C LEU A 78 -14.54 0.19 -12.36
N LYS A 79 -15.05 -0.97 -11.92
CA LYS A 79 -14.52 -2.27 -12.31
C LYS A 79 -14.60 -2.47 -13.84
N ASP A 80 -15.72 -2.10 -14.46
CA ASP A 80 -15.92 -2.25 -15.90
C ASP A 80 -14.92 -1.38 -16.69
N ARG A 81 -14.69 -0.12 -16.26
CA ARG A 81 -13.67 0.76 -16.88
C ARG A 81 -12.24 0.26 -16.70
N LEU A 82 -11.90 -0.25 -15.52
CA LEU A 82 -10.58 -0.86 -15.29
C LEU A 82 -10.36 -2.12 -16.12
N ASN A 83 -11.39 -2.93 -16.33
CA ASN A 83 -11.30 -4.10 -17.21
C ASN A 83 -11.13 -3.70 -18.67
N ALA A 84 -11.85 -2.67 -19.13
CA ALA A 84 -11.69 -2.15 -20.49
C ALA A 84 -10.28 -1.60 -20.72
N LEU A 85 -9.69 -0.90 -19.74
CA LEU A 85 -8.31 -0.43 -19.86
C LEU A 85 -7.29 -1.58 -19.81
N PHE A 86 -7.56 -2.63 -19.02
CA PHE A 86 -6.72 -3.83 -19.04
C PHE A 86 -6.77 -4.53 -20.42
N ASP A 87 -7.94 -4.52 -21.07
CA ASP A 87 -8.15 -5.16 -22.37
C ASP A 87 -7.27 -4.57 -23.49
N ASP A 88 -6.84 -3.31 -23.36
CA ASP A 88 -5.96 -2.61 -24.29
C ASP A 88 -4.53 -3.16 -24.28
N PHE A 89 -4.11 -3.80 -23.17
CA PHE A 89 -2.75 -4.32 -22.96
C PHE A 89 -2.71 -5.83 -22.76
N ALA A 90 -3.87 -6.49 -22.73
CA ALA A 90 -3.99 -7.91 -22.46
C ALA A 90 -3.41 -8.75 -23.59
N ASP A 91 -2.75 -9.85 -23.20
CA ASP A 91 -2.14 -10.83 -24.09
C ASP A 91 -3.17 -11.46 -25.03
N GLU A 92 -2.77 -11.71 -26.28
CA GLU A 92 -3.67 -12.28 -27.30
C GLU A 92 -4.05 -13.74 -26.99
N ASP A 93 -3.13 -14.50 -26.38
CA ASP A 93 -3.32 -15.91 -26.05
C ASP A 93 -3.99 -16.09 -24.68
N ASP A 94 -3.71 -15.21 -23.71
CA ASP A 94 -4.31 -15.21 -22.37
C ASP A 94 -4.87 -13.83 -21.99
N ARG A 95 -6.15 -13.61 -22.29
CA ARG A 95 -6.85 -12.34 -22.01
C ARG A 95 -6.97 -12.00 -20.52
N ASP A 96 -6.60 -12.87 -19.60
CA ASP A 96 -6.55 -12.56 -18.16
C ASP A 96 -5.15 -12.15 -17.68
N LYS A 97 -4.21 -11.99 -18.61
CA LYS A 97 -2.84 -11.56 -18.33
C LYS A 97 -2.39 -10.43 -19.24
N ILE A 98 -1.54 -9.57 -18.69
CA ILE A 98 -0.65 -8.69 -19.45
C ILE A 98 0.73 -9.36 -19.37
N THR A 99 1.34 -9.64 -20.51
CA THR A 99 2.72 -10.14 -20.63
C THR A 99 3.69 -8.97 -20.85
N ILE A 100 4.99 -9.26 -21.00
CA ILE A 100 6.04 -8.24 -21.06
C ILE A 100 5.74 -7.22 -22.18
N ASP A 101 5.26 -7.68 -23.34
CA ASP A 101 4.94 -6.81 -24.46
C ASP A 101 3.79 -5.85 -24.13
N GLY A 102 2.71 -6.36 -23.53
CA GLY A 102 1.61 -5.53 -23.05
C GLY A 102 2.01 -4.58 -21.92
N ALA A 103 2.91 -4.99 -21.04
CA ALA A 103 3.44 -4.13 -19.99
C ALA A 103 4.26 -2.97 -20.58
N LEU A 104 5.05 -3.22 -21.63
CA LEU A 104 5.78 -2.16 -22.34
C LEU A 104 4.84 -1.19 -23.06
N GLN A 105 3.76 -1.69 -23.68
CA GLN A 105 2.72 -0.83 -24.25
C GLN A 105 2.03 0.03 -23.17
N MET A 106 1.78 -0.55 -22.00
CA MET A 106 1.24 0.17 -20.85
C MET A 106 2.21 1.27 -20.38
N CYS A 107 3.52 1.01 -20.33
CA CYS A 107 4.55 2.01 -20.04
C CYS A 107 4.51 3.19 -21.04
N GLU A 108 4.42 2.88 -22.33
CA GLU A 108 4.34 3.89 -23.39
C GLU A 108 3.08 4.74 -23.27
N ALA A 109 1.91 4.10 -23.08
CA ALA A 109 0.63 4.79 -22.89
C ALA A 109 0.64 5.69 -21.64
N LEU A 110 1.30 5.24 -20.56
CA LEU A 110 1.47 6.01 -19.34
C LEU A 110 2.60 7.06 -19.44
N GLN A 111 3.37 7.08 -20.52
CA GLN A 111 4.51 7.98 -20.71
C GLN A 111 5.54 7.87 -19.58
N VAL A 112 5.80 6.64 -19.13
CA VAL A 112 6.78 6.34 -18.08
C VAL A 112 7.79 5.34 -18.63
N SER A 113 9.07 5.57 -18.38
CA SER A 113 10.12 4.62 -18.75
C SER A 113 9.88 3.27 -18.06
N PRO A 114 10.06 2.13 -18.75
CA PRO A 114 10.00 0.80 -18.10
C PRO A 114 11.07 0.63 -17.01
N GLU A 115 12.13 1.44 -17.04
CA GLU A 115 13.20 1.48 -16.04
C GLU A 115 12.97 2.53 -14.94
N ASP A 116 11.82 3.21 -14.94
CA ASP A 116 11.49 4.15 -13.87
C ASP A 116 11.16 3.41 -12.57
N VAL A 117 11.74 3.87 -11.46
CA VAL A 117 11.56 3.25 -10.15
C VAL A 117 10.10 3.17 -9.72
N VAL A 118 9.21 4.04 -10.24
CA VAL A 118 7.77 4.04 -9.94
C VAL A 118 7.06 2.74 -10.36
N PHE A 119 7.63 1.98 -11.30
CA PHE A 119 7.07 0.68 -11.67
C PHE A 119 7.20 -0.37 -10.56
N LEU A 120 8.16 -0.23 -9.63
CA LEU A 120 8.28 -1.13 -8.48
C LEU A 120 7.10 -1.00 -7.49
N PRO A 121 6.76 0.19 -6.95
CA PRO A 121 5.57 0.34 -6.11
C PRO A 121 4.28 0.07 -6.88
N LEU A 122 4.19 0.39 -8.18
CA LEU A 122 3.03 0.01 -8.99
C LEU A 122 2.87 -1.52 -9.01
N SER A 123 3.93 -2.24 -9.36
CA SER A 123 3.95 -3.71 -9.42
C SER A 123 3.64 -4.34 -8.06
N PHE A 124 4.12 -3.74 -6.98
CA PHE A 124 3.78 -4.14 -5.61
C PHE A 124 2.27 -4.03 -5.34
N TYR A 125 1.63 -2.90 -5.67
CA TYR A 125 0.20 -2.70 -5.45
C TYR A 125 -0.67 -3.58 -6.35
N LEU A 126 -0.24 -3.81 -7.58
CA LEU A 126 -0.88 -4.69 -8.55
C LEU A 126 -0.47 -6.16 -8.36
N LYS A 127 0.25 -6.48 -7.27
CA LYS A 127 0.74 -7.82 -6.91
C LYS A 127 1.32 -8.61 -8.08
N SER A 128 2.08 -7.92 -8.93
CA SER A 128 2.67 -8.52 -10.11
C SER A 128 3.57 -9.71 -9.70
N PRO A 129 3.40 -10.91 -10.29
CA PRO A 129 4.18 -12.08 -9.91
C PRO A 129 5.64 -12.02 -10.35
N SER A 130 5.91 -11.33 -11.46
CA SER A 130 7.23 -11.21 -12.08
C SER A 130 7.28 -10.03 -13.04
N ILE A 131 8.48 -9.62 -13.42
CA ILE A 131 8.74 -8.51 -14.34
C ILE A 131 7.83 -8.59 -15.58
N GLY A 132 7.11 -7.49 -15.84
CA GLY A 132 6.24 -7.34 -17.00
C GLY A 132 5.05 -8.29 -17.05
N THR A 133 4.64 -8.88 -15.92
CA THR A 133 3.46 -9.76 -15.86
C THR A 133 2.41 -9.19 -14.93
N PHE A 134 1.17 -9.05 -15.37
CA PHE A 134 0.05 -8.61 -14.50
C PHE A 134 -1.18 -9.47 -14.73
N THR A 135 -1.87 -9.85 -13.65
CA THR A 135 -3.16 -10.55 -13.73
C THR A 135 -4.30 -9.53 -13.77
N ARG A 136 -5.40 -9.86 -14.47
CA ARG A 136 -6.58 -8.99 -14.51
C ARG A 136 -7.14 -8.70 -13.13
N GLU A 137 -7.21 -9.72 -12.28
CA GLU A 137 -7.73 -9.59 -10.92
C GLU A 137 -6.91 -8.58 -10.10
N ASP A 138 -5.59 -8.75 -10.04
CA ASP A 138 -4.75 -7.89 -9.22
C ASP A 138 -4.54 -6.50 -9.84
N TYR A 139 -4.60 -6.38 -11.17
CA TYR A 139 -4.64 -5.07 -11.84
C TYR A 139 -5.84 -4.25 -11.38
N VAL A 140 -7.05 -4.83 -11.47
CA VAL A 140 -8.29 -4.15 -11.08
C VAL A 140 -8.29 -3.83 -9.58
N ASN A 141 -7.88 -4.77 -8.73
CA ASN A 141 -7.84 -4.56 -7.28
C ASN A 141 -6.77 -3.52 -6.88
N GLY A 142 -5.60 -3.54 -7.51
CA GLY A 142 -4.53 -2.58 -7.29
C GLY A 142 -4.96 -1.16 -7.62
N TRP A 143 -5.61 -0.95 -8.76
CA TRP A 143 -6.09 0.39 -9.14
C TRP A 143 -7.26 0.90 -8.29
N LYS A 144 -8.08 0.02 -7.71
CA LYS A 144 -9.06 0.41 -6.69
C LYS A 144 -8.40 1.00 -5.44
N ILE A 145 -7.23 0.52 -5.06
CA ILE A 145 -6.42 1.03 -3.93
C ILE A 145 -5.67 2.31 -4.34
N LEU A 146 -5.20 2.35 -5.59
CA LEU A 146 -4.46 3.47 -6.18
C LEU A 146 -5.41 4.55 -6.72
N ASP A 147 -6.13 5.21 -5.81
CA ASP A 147 -7.01 6.36 -6.09
C ASP A 147 -8.20 6.08 -6.99
N GLN A 148 -8.54 4.81 -7.25
CA GLN A 148 -9.58 4.44 -8.21
C GLN A 148 -9.28 5.02 -9.61
N SER A 149 -8.00 5.07 -9.98
CA SER A 149 -7.52 5.61 -11.26
C SER A 149 -7.86 4.68 -12.42
N ASP A 150 -9.00 4.96 -13.06
CA ASP A 150 -9.67 4.13 -14.06
C ASP A 150 -9.58 4.65 -15.50
N ASP A 151 -8.67 5.59 -15.73
CA ASP A 151 -8.26 6.08 -17.05
C ASP A 151 -6.77 6.45 -17.02
N LEU A 152 -6.14 6.52 -18.20
CA LEU A 152 -4.69 6.76 -18.33
C LEU A 152 -4.24 8.08 -17.68
N GLU A 153 -5.03 9.15 -17.78
CA GLU A 153 -4.67 10.46 -17.23
C GLU A 153 -4.65 10.44 -15.69
N LYS A 154 -5.63 9.77 -15.07
CA LYS A 154 -5.62 9.52 -13.63
C LYS A 154 -4.47 8.61 -13.22
N GLN A 155 -4.19 7.54 -13.97
CA GLN A 155 -3.09 6.64 -13.68
C GLN A 155 -1.75 7.38 -13.70
N GLN A 156 -1.49 8.21 -14.71
CA GLN A 156 -0.30 9.07 -14.80
C GLN A 156 -0.12 9.97 -13.57
N ARG A 157 -1.19 10.68 -13.14
CA ARG A 157 -1.15 11.49 -11.92
C ARG A 157 -0.87 10.66 -10.67
N THR A 158 -1.48 9.48 -10.57
CA THR A 158 -1.24 8.57 -9.45
C THR A 158 0.19 8.07 -9.43
N LEU A 159 0.81 7.77 -10.57
CA LEU A 159 2.22 7.38 -10.65
C LEU A 159 3.15 8.50 -10.16
N GLN A 160 2.92 9.75 -10.57
CA GLN A 160 3.71 10.89 -10.07
C GLN A 160 3.65 10.98 -8.54
N ARG A 161 2.46 10.79 -7.96
CA ARG A 161 2.28 10.81 -6.51
C ARG A 161 2.89 9.60 -5.83
N LEU A 162 2.73 8.41 -6.42
CA LEU A 162 3.28 7.16 -5.91
C LEU A 162 4.81 7.18 -5.85
N ARG A 163 5.46 7.83 -6.84
CA ARG A 163 6.90 8.08 -6.83
C ARG A 163 7.31 8.91 -5.61
N GLN A 164 6.61 10.01 -5.34
CA GLN A 164 6.89 10.82 -4.15
C GLN A 164 6.60 10.06 -2.85
N GLU A 165 5.54 9.25 -2.82
CA GLU A 165 5.20 8.42 -1.67
C GLU A 165 6.29 7.38 -1.37
N LEU A 166 6.93 6.83 -2.41
CA LEU A 166 8.09 5.95 -2.28
C LEU A 166 9.29 6.69 -1.69
N TYR A 167 9.63 7.87 -2.23
CA TYR A 167 10.75 8.69 -1.75
C TYR A 167 10.60 9.17 -0.31
N ASP A 168 9.38 9.53 0.09
CA ASP A 168 9.03 9.93 1.45
C ASP A 168 8.81 8.72 2.39
N ASN A 169 8.91 7.51 1.82
CA ASN A 169 8.61 6.24 2.47
C ASN A 169 7.27 6.29 3.22
N LYS A 170 6.19 6.77 2.59
CA LYS A 170 4.87 6.94 3.23
C LYS A 170 4.30 5.61 3.74
N PRO A 171 3.28 5.62 4.63
CA PRO A 171 2.57 4.41 5.00
C PRO A 171 1.96 3.73 3.77
N ILE A 172 1.79 2.41 3.85
CA ILE A 172 1.20 1.64 2.75
C ILE A 172 -0.28 2.02 2.66
N ARG A 173 -0.76 2.29 1.45
CA ARG A 173 -2.20 2.32 1.15
C ARG A 173 -2.82 0.94 1.40
N LEU A 174 -3.44 0.74 2.55
CA LEU A 174 -4.14 -0.49 2.92
C LEU A 174 -5.64 -0.39 2.63
N GLU A 175 -6.28 -1.50 2.26
CA GLU A 175 -7.75 -1.62 2.21
C GLU A 175 -8.41 -1.38 3.59
N ARG A 176 -7.69 -1.64 4.70
CA ARG A 176 -8.12 -1.31 6.07
C ARG A 176 -6.94 -0.82 6.91
N ALA A 177 -6.90 0.50 7.15
CA ALA A 177 -5.87 1.24 7.90
C ALA A 177 -5.77 0.94 9.42
N ALA A 178 -6.27 -0.20 9.90
CA ALA A 178 -6.42 -0.47 11.33
C ALA A 178 -5.22 -1.18 11.98
N GLU A 179 -4.47 -1.98 11.21
CA GLU A 179 -3.41 -2.84 11.78
C GLU A 179 -2.04 -2.16 11.89
N GLU A 180 -1.77 -1.11 11.10
CA GLU A 180 -0.46 -0.41 11.13
C GLU A 180 -0.38 0.70 12.18
N LYS A 181 -1.50 1.27 12.62
CA LYS A 181 -1.48 2.41 13.56
C LYS A 181 -0.96 2.07 14.97
N SER A 182 -0.81 0.80 15.31
CA SER A 182 -0.37 0.36 16.65
C SER A 182 1.09 -0.13 16.71
N ASN A 183 1.77 -0.31 15.58
CA ASN A 183 3.16 -0.78 15.56
C ASN A 183 4.11 0.33 15.07
N PRO A 184 4.89 0.96 15.98
CA PRO A 184 5.87 1.98 15.58
C PRO A 184 6.99 1.44 14.67
N ASN A 185 7.16 0.11 14.60
CA ASN A 185 8.10 -0.58 13.73
C ASN A 185 7.43 -1.16 12.47
N ALA A 186 6.22 -0.69 12.11
CA ALA A 186 5.57 -1.12 10.88
C ALA A 186 6.38 -0.67 9.67
N LYS A 187 6.78 -1.65 8.84
CA LYS A 187 7.49 -1.38 7.58
C LYS A 187 6.64 -0.51 6.68
N ARG A 188 7.23 0.57 6.18
CA ARG A 188 6.56 1.55 5.33
C ARG A 188 6.72 1.19 3.84
N LEU A 189 6.18 2.02 2.93
CA LEU A 189 6.07 1.70 1.51
C LEU A 189 7.41 1.29 0.89
N TYR A 190 8.47 2.07 1.10
CA TYR A 190 9.78 1.78 0.52
C TYR A 190 10.32 0.43 0.98
N GLU A 191 10.23 0.13 2.27
CA GLU A 191 10.76 -1.12 2.84
C GLU A 191 10.01 -2.34 2.31
N ARG A 192 8.69 -2.24 2.15
CA ARG A 192 7.91 -3.31 1.53
C ARG A 192 8.21 -3.48 0.05
N VAL A 193 8.37 -2.39 -0.69
CA VAL A 193 8.72 -2.43 -2.12
C VAL A 193 10.10 -3.04 -2.30
N TYR A 194 11.07 -2.67 -1.46
CA TYR A 194 12.40 -3.26 -1.46
C TYR A 194 12.35 -4.79 -1.22
N GLU A 195 11.60 -5.24 -0.22
CA GLU A 195 11.42 -6.67 0.06
C GLU A 195 10.70 -7.43 -1.06
N TYR A 196 9.65 -6.81 -1.61
CA TYR A 196 8.91 -7.35 -2.75
C TYR A 196 9.81 -7.51 -3.98
N THR A 197 10.70 -6.55 -4.22
CA THR A 197 11.59 -6.51 -5.39
C THR A 197 12.45 -7.76 -5.52
N TYR A 198 12.90 -8.36 -4.40
CA TYR A 198 13.63 -9.64 -4.44
C TYR A 198 12.83 -10.76 -5.10
N GLY A 199 11.54 -10.89 -4.72
CA GLY A 199 10.65 -11.90 -5.29
C GLY A 199 10.33 -11.62 -6.75
N PHE A 200 10.06 -10.34 -7.06
CA PHE A 200 9.74 -9.83 -8.39
C PHE A 200 10.88 -10.01 -9.40
N ALA A 201 12.12 -9.77 -8.97
CA ALA A 201 13.33 -9.85 -9.80
C ALA A 201 13.83 -11.28 -10.05
N ARG A 202 13.34 -12.25 -9.25
CA ARG A 202 13.78 -13.64 -9.26
C ARG A 202 12.95 -14.45 -10.25
N ARG A 203 13.62 -15.20 -11.13
CA ARG A 203 12.95 -16.10 -12.07
C ARG A 203 12.15 -17.18 -11.32
N GLU A 204 11.02 -17.55 -11.87
CA GLU A 204 10.16 -18.59 -11.31
C GLU A 204 10.94 -19.90 -11.09
N GLY A 205 10.71 -20.55 -9.95
CA GLY A 205 11.38 -21.80 -9.57
C GLY A 205 12.80 -21.67 -8.98
N GLN A 206 13.48 -20.53 -9.09
CA GLN A 206 14.84 -20.35 -8.55
C GLN A 206 14.82 -19.99 -7.07
N LYS A 207 15.71 -20.50 -6.21
CA LYS A 207 15.72 -20.12 -4.77
C LYS A 207 16.42 -18.78 -4.49
N SER A 208 17.35 -18.40 -5.34
CA SER A 208 18.21 -17.21 -5.19
C SER A 208 18.06 -16.27 -6.37
N LEU A 209 18.37 -15.00 -6.17
CA LEU A 209 18.35 -13.96 -7.21
C LEU A 209 19.69 -13.96 -7.97
N ALA A 210 19.64 -13.99 -9.30
CA ALA A 210 20.86 -13.90 -10.12
C ALA A 210 21.59 -12.58 -9.85
N LEU A 211 22.92 -12.61 -9.82
CA LEU A 211 23.72 -11.44 -9.43
C LEU A 211 23.45 -10.22 -10.31
N GLU A 212 23.40 -10.40 -11.62
CA GLU A 212 23.11 -9.33 -12.60
C GLU A 212 21.77 -8.65 -12.31
N ASN A 213 20.70 -9.43 -12.05
CA ASN A 213 19.40 -8.89 -11.67
C ASN A 213 19.49 -8.16 -10.32
N ALA A 214 20.18 -8.73 -9.32
CA ALA A 214 20.32 -8.09 -8.03
C ALA A 214 21.00 -6.71 -8.15
N ILE A 215 22.08 -6.61 -8.93
CA ILE A 215 22.79 -5.37 -9.22
C ILE A 215 21.86 -4.37 -9.91
N ALA A 216 21.16 -4.78 -10.97
CA ALA A 216 20.26 -3.90 -11.72
C ALA A 216 19.13 -3.35 -10.84
N PHE A 217 18.50 -4.21 -10.01
CA PHE A 217 17.44 -3.74 -9.12
C PHE A 217 17.96 -2.93 -7.94
N TRP A 218 19.16 -3.18 -7.42
CA TRP A 218 19.79 -2.30 -6.42
C TRP A 218 20.10 -0.92 -6.99
N ASP A 219 20.60 -0.83 -8.22
CA ASP A 219 20.80 0.44 -8.93
C ASP A 219 19.51 1.23 -9.11
N LEU A 220 18.38 0.54 -9.26
CA LEU A 220 17.07 1.15 -9.41
C LEU A 220 16.45 1.56 -8.07
N VAL A 221 16.41 0.65 -7.09
CA VAL A 221 15.62 0.82 -5.86
C VAL A 221 16.37 1.62 -4.78
N LEU A 222 17.69 1.41 -4.62
CA LEU A 222 18.43 2.06 -3.53
C LEU A 222 18.49 3.58 -3.66
N PRO A 223 18.65 4.19 -4.85
CA PRO A 223 18.57 5.65 -4.98
C PRO A 223 17.22 6.24 -4.56
N ALA A 224 16.15 5.43 -4.52
CA ALA A 224 14.86 5.84 -3.99
C ALA A 224 14.76 5.77 -2.47
N SER A 225 15.69 5.10 -1.77
CA SER A 225 15.71 5.00 -0.30
C SER A 225 15.74 6.38 0.36
N PRO A 226 15.02 6.59 1.47
CA PRO A 226 15.22 7.75 2.33
C PRO A 226 16.62 7.84 2.93
N THR A 227 17.33 6.70 3.04
CA THR A 227 18.69 6.61 3.60
C THR A 227 19.79 6.76 2.56
N PHE A 228 19.43 6.89 1.29
CA PHE A 228 20.39 7.14 0.22
C PHE A 228 20.69 8.64 0.12
N GLN A 229 21.96 8.99 0.04
CA GLN A 229 22.43 10.36 -0.07
C GLN A 229 22.05 10.95 -1.43
N ARG A 230 21.07 11.84 -1.42
CA ARG A 230 20.64 12.68 -2.53
C ARG A 230 20.26 14.08 -2.04
N ASP A 231 20.12 15.02 -2.97
CA ASP A 231 19.66 16.37 -2.62
C ASP A 231 18.29 16.32 -1.92
N GLY A 232 18.17 17.05 -0.81
CA GLY A 232 16.98 17.06 0.05
C GLY A 232 16.72 15.80 0.89
N SER A 233 17.61 14.79 0.90
CA SER A 233 17.49 13.61 1.78
C SER A 233 18.31 13.73 3.07
N THR A 234 17.96 12.93 4.08
CA THR A 234 18.75 12.76 5.31
C THR A 234 19.65 11.53 5.26
N GLY A 235 19.81 10.93 4.08
CA GLY A 235 20.52 9.67 3.91
C GLY A 235 22.03 9.81 3.97
N THR A 236 22.70 8.79 4.52
CA THR A 236 24.16 8.73 4.65
C THR A 236 24.79 7.76 3.66
N PHE A 237 24.04 6.79 3.12
CA PHE A 237 24.56 5.81 2.20
C PHE A 237 24.76 6.42 0.81
N THR A 238 25.98 6.39 0.32
CA THR A 238 26.37 7.19 -0.86
C THR A 238 26.36 6.40 -2.17
N ARG A 239 26.29 7.11 -3.30
CA ARG A 239 26.51 6.50 -4.63
C ARG A 239 27.85 5.76 -4.69
N LYS A 240 28.92 6.31 -4.07
CA LYS A 240 30.22 5.64 -4.01
C LYS A 240 30.15 4.29 -3.30
N GLN A 241 29.42 4.19 -2.20
CA GLN A 241 29.26 2.91 -1.49
C GLN A 241 28.44 1.90 -2.29
N LEU A 242 27.41 2.35 -3.03
CA LEU A 242 26.68 1.48 -3.95
C LEU A 242 27.57 0.94 -5.07
N GLU A 243 28.35 1.80 -5.73
CA GLU A 243 29.26 1.36 -6.79
C GLU A 243 30.37 0.45 -6.27
N MET A 244 30.88 0.68 -5.06
CA MET A 244 31.80 -0.21 -4.38
C MET A 244 31.17 -1.58 -4.12
N TRP A 245 29.93 -1.64 -3.63
CA TRP A 245 29.19 -2.88 -3.41
C TRP A 245 29.04 -3.69 -4.69
N LYS A 246 28.63 -3.02 -5.78
CA LYS A 246 28.50 -3.65 -7.10
C LYS A 246 29.82 -4.21 -7.60
N LYS A 247 30.90 -3.43 -7.51
CA LYS A 247 32.24 -3.87 -7.93
C LYS A 247 32.73 -5.08 -7.12
N PHE A 248 32.61 -5.01 -5.80
CA PHE A 248 32.95 -6.12 -4.90
C PHE A 248 32.19 -7.39 -5.28
N LEU A 249 30.88 -7.30 -5.51
CA LEU A 249 30.07 -8.45 -5.89
C LEU A 249 30.54 -9.10 -7.19
N VAL A 250 30.83 -8.29 -8.22
CA VAL A 250 31.29 -8.79 -9.53
C VAL A 250 32.69 -9.42 -9.42
N ASP A 251 33.61 -8.75 -8.75
CA ASP A 251 35.03 -9.12 -8.76
C ASP A 251 35.36 -10.24 -7.76
N GLU A 252 34.75 -10.22 -6.56
CA GLU A 252 35.18 -11.07 -5.43
C GLU A 252 34.27 -12.27 -5.20
N THR A 253 33.00 -12.24 -5.61
CA THR A 253 32.05 -13.32 -5.26
C THR A 253 31.96 -14.44 -6.30
N GLY A 254 32.60 -14.27 -7.46
CA GLY A 254 32.57 -15.25 -8.55
C GLY A 254 31.17 -15.44 -9.15
N ASN A 255 30.43 -14.36 -9.38
CA ASN A 255 29.06 -14.37 -9.90
C ASN A 255 28.06 -15.17 -9.04
N ARG A 256 28.25 -15.20 -7.72
CA ARG A 256 27.35 -15.91 -6.80
C ARG A 256 25.98 -15.24 -6.76
N ALA A 257 24.92 -16.04 -6.83
CA ALA A 257 23.56 -15.56 -6.68
C ALA A 257 23.31 -14.98 -5.27
N VAL A 258 22.50 -13.93 -5.19
CA VAL A 258 22.14 -13.22 -3.96
C VAL A 258 21.02 -13.96 -3.25
N SER A 259 21.20 -14.22 -1.95
CA SER A 259 20.18 -14.84 -1.11
C SER A 259 19.15 -13.80 -0.62
N LYS A 260 17.96 -14.26 -0.22
CA LYS A 260 16.94 -13.37 0.38
C LYS A 260 17.45 -12.69 1.65
N ASP A 261 18.22 -13.41 2.46
CA ASP A 261 18.81 -12.89 3.69
C ASP A 261 19.80 -11.77 3.40
N THR A 262 20.74 -12.00 2.48
CA THR A 262 21.67 -10.96 1.99
C THR A 262 20.94 -9.74 1.47
N TRP A 263 19.94 -9.92 0.59
CA TRP A 263 19.14 -8.81 0.07
C TRP A 263 18.47 -8.02 1.20
N THR A 264 17.82 -8.71 2.13
CA THR A 264 17.08 -8.07 3.23
C THR A 264 18.03 -7.32 4.16
N GLN A 265 19.09 -7.97 4.63
CA GLN A 265 20.03 -7.36 5.57
C GLN A 265 20.85 -6.23 4.94
N PHE A 266 21.06 -6.24 3.61
CA PHE A 266 21.75 -5.14 2.95
C PHE A 266 20.98 -3.81 3.07
N LEU A 267 19.65 -3.83 3.12
CA LEU A 267 18.88 -2.62 3.38
C LEU A 267 19.18 -2.06 4.77
N ASP A 268 19.21 -2.90 5.80
CA ASP A 268 19.50 -2.46 7.17
C ASP A 268 20.94 -1.95 7.29
N PHE A 269 21.90 -2.63 6.64
CA PHE A 269 23.26 -2.13 6.49
C PHE A 269 23.30 -0.71 5.89
N THR A 270 22.55 -0.44 4.82
CA THR A 270 22.51 0.92 4.21
C THR A 270 21.88 1.99 5.12
N LYS A 271 21.10 1.61 6.15
CA LYS A 271 20.51 2.56 7.10
C LYS A 271 21.51 2.98 8.18
N GLU A 272 22.44 2.10 8.54
CA GLU A 272 23.28 2.25 9.72
C GLU A 272 24.73 2.59 9.39
N ILE A 273 25.24 2.19 8.23
CA ILE A 273 26.67 2.29 7.92
C ILE A 273 27.14 3.74 7.68
N ASN A 274 28.30 4.08 8.25
CA ASN A 274 29.02 5.33 7.99
C ASN A 274 29.68 5.31 6.61
N HIS A 275 29.97 6.50 6.07
CA HIS A 275 30.64 6.65 4.77
C HIS A 275 32.03 5.98 4.69
N ASP A 276 32.70 5.81 5.83
CA ASP A 276 34.02 5.19 5.98
C ASP A 276 33.95 3.76 6.55
N PHE A 277 32.74 3.21 6.74
CA PHE A 277 32.49 1.88 7.30
C PHE A 277 33.04 1.67 8.72
N SER A 278 33.33 2.75 9.46
CA SER A 278 33.96 2.70 10.78
C SER A 278 33.11 2.03 11.86
N ASN A 279 31.78 2.12 11.74
CA ASN A 279 30.82 1.62 12.73
C ASN A 279 30.29 0.20 12.44
N HIS A 280 30.87 -0.51 11.47
CA HIS A 280 30.48 -1.89 11.19
C HIS A 280 30.89 -2.82 12.36
N ASP A 281 29.94 -3.59 12.86
CA ASP A 281 30.13 -4.59 13.91
C ASP A 281 30.26 -5.99 13.29
N PHE A 282 31.48 -6.54 13.31
CA PHE A 282 31.78 -7.88 12.77
C PHE A 282 31.30 -9.02 13.67
N ASP A 283 30.93 -8.73 14.93
CA ASP A 283 30.38 -9.72 15.85
C ASP A 283 28.84 -9.82 15.74
N ALA A 284 28.21 -8.92 14.97
CA ALA A 284 26.79 -8.98 14.66
C ALA A 284 26.46 -10.08 13.64
N ALA A 285 25.19 -10.45 13.56
CA ALA A 285 24.72 -11.56 12.71
C ALA A 285 24.52 -11.16 11.23
N TRP A 286 25.45 -10.38 10.66
CA TRP A 286 25.43 -10.01 9.25
C TRP A 286 25.74 -11.24 8.36
N PRO A 287 25.27 -11.26 7.10
CA PRO A 287 25.69 -12.26 6.14
C PRO A 287 27.16 -12.01 5.82
N SER A 288 28.00 -13.06 5.77
CA SER A 288 29.45 -12.92 5.60
C SER A 288 29.86 -12.07 4.40
N VAL A 289 29.07 -12.07 3.32
CA VAL A 289 29.32 -11.23 2.13
C VAL A 289 29.27 -9.72 2.43
N ILE A 290 28.51 -9.28 3.43
CA ILE A 290 28.50 -7.90 3.90
C ILE A 290 29.78 -7.60 4.70
N ASP A 291 30.21 -8.51 5.57
CA ASP A 291 31.47 -8.37 6.31
C ASP A 291 32.68 -8.30 5.36
N ASP A 292 32.74 -9.24 4.41
CA ASP A 292 33.76 -9.31 3.37
C ASP A 292 33.78 -8.02 2.54
N PHE A 293 32.61 -7.47 2.21
CA PHE A 293 32.48 -6.19 1.52
C PHE A 293 33.06 -5.03 2.34
N VAL A 294 32.80 -4.97 3.65
CA VAL A 294 33.32 -3.90 4.50
C VAL A 294 34.85 -3.94 4.56
N VAL A 295 35.44 -5.13 4.67
CA VAL A 295 36.91 -5.29 4.60
C VAL A 295 37.43 -4.80 3.26
N TRP A 296 36.86 -5.29 2.17
CA TRP A 296 37.25 -4.91 0.82
C TRP A 296 37.09 -3.39 0.56
N ALA A 297 36.01 -2.79 1.03
CA ALA A 297 35.72 -1.37 0.83
C ALA A 297 36.65 -0.47 1.64
N LYS A 298 37.12 -0.90 2.82
CA LYS A 298 38.15 -0.16 3.59
C LYS A 298 39.51 -0.19 2.89
N GLU A 299 39.86 -1.30 2.25
CA GLU A 299 41.13 -1.44 1.51
C GLU A 299 41.11 -0.68 0.17
N ASN A 300 40.01 -0.74 -0.57
CA ASN A 300 39.89 -0.20 -1.92
C ASN A 300 39.23 1.19 -1.99
N GLY A 301 38.47 1.58 -0.96
CA GLY A 301 37.72 2.84 -0.93
C GLY A 301 38.55 4.12 -1.11
N PRO A 302 39.79 4.22 -0.57
CA PRO A 302 40.64 5.40 -0.78
C PRO A 302 41.00 5.64 -2.24
N THR A 303 41.13 4.58 -3.05
CA THR A 303 41.50 4.65 -4.47
C THR A 303 40.32 4.45 -5.42
N PHE A 304 39.14 4.09 -4.90
CA PHE A 304 37.95 3.89 -5.70
C PHE A 304 37.46 5.18 -6.35
N VAL A 305 37.44 5.18 -7.69
CA VAL A 305 36.89 6.24 -8.53
C VAL A 305 35.53 5.77 -9.03
N LEU A 306 34.52 6.66 -8.93
CA LEU A 306 33.21 6.39 -9.51
C LEU A 306 33.35 6.18 -11.03
N PRO A 307 32.67 5.20 -11.63
CA PRO A 307 32.58 5.12 -13.08
C PRO A 307 32.01 6.45 -13.60
N ASP A 308 32.63 7.03 -14.64
CA ASP A 308 32.14 8.26 -15.24
C ASP A 308 30.67 8.09 -15.59
N SER A 309 29.83 9.02 -15.11
CA SER A 309 28.43 9.10 -15.51
C SER A 309 28.40 9.23 -17.02
N ALA A 310 28.02 8.18 -17.73
CA ALA A 310 27.76 8.26 -19.16
C ALA A 310 26.44 9.02 -19.39
N ASP A 311 26.43 10.32 -19.06
CA ASP A 311 25.37 11.26 -19.41
C ASP A 311 25.98 12.38 -20.26
N GLY A 312 26.20 12.01 -21.51
CA GLY A 312 26.45 12.89 -22.63
C GLY A 312 25.65 12.40 -23.84
N MET A 313 24.37 12.07 -23.65
CA MET A 313 23.44 11.97 -24.77
C MET A 313 22.82 13.34 -25.00
N ASP A 314 23.48 14.05 -25.91
CA ASP A 314 22.93 15.12 -26.71
C ASP A 314 21.56 14.69 -27.27
N THR A 315 20.48 15.34 -26.84
CA THR A 315 19.26 15.44 -27.63
C THR A 315 18.86 16.90 -27.70
N SER A 316 19.39 17.56 -28.73
CA SER A 316 18.65 18.61 -29.43
C SER A 316 17.39 18.03 -30.06
#